data_AF-A0A7K9YIF2-F1
#
_entry.id   AF-A0A7K9YIF2-F1
#
_cell.length_a   1.000
_cell.length_b   1.000
_cell.length_c   1.000
_cell.angle_alpha   90.00
_cell.angle_beta   90.00
_cell.angle_gamma   90.00
#
_symmetry.space_group_name_H-M   'P 1'
#
loop_
_entity.id
_entity.type
_entity.pdbx_description
1 polymer ?
#
loop_
_entity_poly.entity_id
_entity_poly.type
_entity_poly.pdbx_seq_one_letter_code
_entity_poly.pdbx_strand_id
1 'polypeptide(L)'
;RPPAEEERAEVGWQQKLFSQFEVDLYQNESACQTPLDKQYHEEILKLEKAGGRKNCRIFTYTDHDRFTNLEEHCQKVTDSDCEMPSYLAERMANVRRRRQDCKPLEVSSLKSKIITWEPSEEFMKNNHVINTPVQTMYIMGDLGPYGKLGQREYEHVLCTIKVDGNGVITVKPDFTGTKGAYWIELDGQKRELWKYTIENASVQVQQEEEEREQRVFRDLYGRHRDYLSSLVGSEFEMTLPGTLRLFVNGEVISAQGYEYDNLYVHFFLELPKHWSSSAFQQLSGVTQTCATKTVGWDNVAYFCYPFTLEVFFTQEDESEDYLPQWPVLYFEVLSLDFWQRYRVEGYGSLVLPASPGLHMFTIPTWRPVELSTVAEMRRFFIGGSPELEDITYARIPTTFKGKHLSHFGFRTETTGNVTFRLYCLQQSKAFLETSALRHRMQSALDRLGGYSQQNSVYNVLEAFQRARHRMQEARESLPQDLLSTSASSV
;
A
#
# COMPACT_ATOMS: atom_id res chain seq x y z
N ARG A 1 10.27 50.65 -34.47
CA ARG A 1 9.10 50.23 -33.65
C ARG A 1 9.66 49.35 -32.55
N PRO A 2 9.35 49.57 -31.27
CA PRO A 2 9.66 48.53 -30.27
C PRO A 2 8.95 47.25 -30.75
N PRO A 3 9.64 46.10 -30.80
CA PRO A 3 8.98 44.84 -31.15
C PRO A 3 7.89 44.61 -30.11
N ALA A 4 6.72 44.14 -30.56
CA ALA A 4 5.62 43.82 -29.66
C ALA A 4 6.15 42.92 -28.53
N GLU A 5 5.81 43.26 -27.28
CA GLU A 5 6.27 42.53 -26.08
C GLU A 5 5.73 41.09 -26.01
N GLU A 6 4.82 40.72 -26.93
CA GLU A 6 4.22 39.38 -27.05
C GLU A 6 4.51 38.77 -28.43
N GLU A 7 5.02 37.53 -28.45
CA GLU A 7 5.20 36.71 -29.64
C GLU A 7 4.26 35.49 -29.56
N ARG A 8 3.58 35.19 -30.66
CA ARG A 8 2.70 34.01 -30.78
C ARG A 8 3.09 33.23 -32.03
N ALA A 9 3.26 31.91 -31.88
CA ALA A 9 3.61 31.01 -32.96
C ALA A 9 2.72 29.76 -32.92
N GLU A 10 2.12 29.44 -34.06
CA GLU A 10 1.42 28.17 -34.27
C GLU A 10 2.42 27.16 -34.85
N VAL A 11 2.53 26.00 -34.20
CA VAL A 11 3.55 25.00 -34.50
C VAL A 11 2.88 23.65 -34.77
N GLY A 12 3.06 23.11 -35.97
CA GLY A 12 2.65 21.76 -36.33
C GLY A 12 3.64 20.69 -35.86
N TRP A 13 3.18 19.44 -35.76
CA TRP A 13 4.05 18.31 -35.42
C TRP A 13 5.21 18.16 -36.43
N GLN A 14 6.44 18.07 -35.91
CA GLN A 14 7.69 18.03 -36.68
C GLN A 14 7.91 19.24 -37.62
N GLN A 15 7.21 20.36 -37.39
CA GLN A 15 7.45 21.60 -38.14
C GLN A 15 8.72 22.28 -37.64
N LYS A 16 9.64 22.60 -38.55
CA LYS A 16 10.91 23.27 -38.25
C LYS A 16 10.76 24.79 -38.28
N LEU A 17 11.19 25.43 -37.20
CA LEU A 17 11.33 26.87 -37.04
C LEU A 17 12.77 27.13 -36.59
N PHE A 18 13.51 27.94 -37.35
CA PHE A 18 14.96 28.11 -37.17
C PHE A 18 15.33 29.14 -36.11
N SER A 19 16.20 28.77 -35.17
CA SER A 19 16.77 29.68 -34.17
C SER A 19 17.83 30.62 -34.75
N GLN A 20 18.12 31.75 -34.10
CA GLN A 20 19.14 32.70 -34.59
C GLN A 20 20.51 32.04 -34.76
N PHE A 21 20.86 31.21 -33.78
CA PHE A 21 22.02 30.34 -33.82
C PHE A 21 22.04 29.39 -35.03
N GLU A 22 20.92 28.71 -35.32
CA GLU A 22 20.87 27.75 -36.43
C GLU A 22 21.06 28.40 -37.80
N VAL A 23 20.53 29.61 -37.99
CA VAL A 23 20.73 30.32 -39.26
C VAL A 23 22.17 30.76 -39.41
N ASP A 24 22.80 31.30 -38.37
CA ASP A 24 24.21 31.68 -38.45
C ASP A 24 25.11 30.46 -38.69
N LEU A 25 24.74 29.31 -38.12
CA LEU A 25 25.42 28.04 -38.33
C LEU A 25 25.25 27.53 -39.77
N TYR A 26 24.01 27.38 -40.22
CA TYR A 26 23.69 26.76 -41.51
C TYR A 26 23.84 27.73 -42.69
N GLN A 27 23.97 29.04 -42.49
CA GLN A 27 24.34 29.98 -43.55
C GLN A 27 25.75 29.68 -44.10
N ASN A 28 26.61 29.10 -43.27
CA ASN A 28 27.95 28.66 -43.67
C ASN A 28 27.91 27.24 -44.27
N GLU A 29 28.17 27.13 -45.58
CA GLU A 29 28.20 25.83 -46.28
C GLU A 29 29.21 24.83 -45.68
N SER A 30 30.28 25.32 -45.05
CA SER A 30 31.32 24.50 -44.42
C SER A 30 30.86 23.79 -43.14
N ALA A 31 29.82 24.29 -42.48
CA ALA A 31 29.25 23.68 -41.27
C ALA A 31 28.25 22.55 -41.60
N CYS A 32 27.75 22.50 -42.83
CA CYS A 32 26.74 21.54 -43.28
C CYS A 32 27.36 20.17 -43.62
N GLN A 33 27.31 19.23 -42.67
CA GLN A 33 27.94 17.90 -42.82
C GLN A 33 26.93 16.82 -43.24
N THR A 34 25.68 16.89 -42.79
CA THR A 34 24.64 15.92 -43.11
C THR A 34 23.78 16.36 -44.29
N PRO A 35 23.10 15.41 -44.98
CA PRO A 35 22.10 15.77 -46.00
C PRO A 35 20.96 16.63 -45.44
N LEU A 36 20.61 16.47 -44.17
CA LEU A 36 19.62 17.29 -43.47
C LEU A 36 20.11 18.74 -43.31
N ASP A 37 21.37 18.94 -42.89
CA ASP A 37 21.96 20.29 -42.77
C ASP A 37 21.94 21.04 -44.11
N LYS A 38 22.14 20.32 -45.23
CA LYS A 38 22.05 20.91 -46.58
C LYS A 38 20.62 21.31 -46.95
N GLN A 39 19.62 20.52 -46.55
CA GLN A 39 18.21 20.89 -46.72
C GLN A 39 17.89 22.15 -45.91
N TYR A 40 18.36 22.24 -44.67
CA TYR A 40 18.20 23.44 -43.85
C TYR A 40 18.90 24.66 -44.45
N HIS A 41 20.11 24.52 -44.99
CA HIS A 41 20.77 25.59 -45.73
C HIS A 41 19.92 26.11 -46.90
N GLU A 42 19.37 25.22 -47.73
CA GLU A 42 18.50 25.60 -48.84
C GLU A 42 17.21 26.30 -48.37
N GLU A 43 16.62 25.84 -47.27
CA GLU A 43 15.43 26.45 -46.67
C GLU A 43 15.72 27.84 -46.11
N ILE A 44 16.87 28.04 -45.47
CA ILE A 44 17.32 29.34 -44.96
C ILE A 44 17.55 30.32 -46.11
N LEU A 45 18.19 29.90 -47.20
CA LEU A 45 18.36 30.75 -48.39
C LEU A 45 17.01 31.14 -49.02
N LYS A 46 16.01 30.25 -49.00
CA LYS A 46 14.65 30.57 -49.45
C LYS A 46 13.98 31.56 -48.50
N LEU A 47 14.18 31.44 -47.20
CA LEU A 47 13.65 32.37 -46.19
C LEU A 47 14.27 33.76 -46.29
N GLU A 48 15.57 33.88 -46.52
CA GLU A 48 16.23 35.16 -46.78
C GLU A 48 15.63 35.86 -48.01
N LYS A 49 15.41 35.11 -49.10
CA LYS A 49 14.76 35.62 -50.32
C LYS A 49 13.31 36.03 -50.11
N ALA A 50 12.61 35.41 -49.15
CA ALA A 50 11.21 35.66 -48.84
C ALA A 50 10.98 36.81 -47.83
N GLY A 51 12.04 37.53 -47.42
CA GLY A 51 11.93 38.66 -46.49
C GLY A 51 12.33 38.36 -45.05
N GLY A 52 13.09 37.29 -44.82
CA GLY A 52 13.62 36.93 -43.51
C GLY A 52 12.67 36.07 -42.68
N ARG A 53 12.96 35.95 -41.37
CA ARG A 53 12.22 35.05 -40.48
C ARG A 53 10.93 35.69 -39.99
N LYS A 54 9.88 34.85 -39.93
CA LYS A 54 8.59 35.21 -39.31
C LYS A 54 8.65 35.13 -37.77
N ASN A 55 9.56 34.31 -37.24
CA ASN A 55 9.74 34.09 -35.81
C ASN A 55 10.92 34.91 -35.29
N CYS A 56 10.79 35.41 -34.06
CA CYS A 56 11.82 36.22 -33.40
C CYS A 56 12.53 35.43 -32.31
N ARG A 57 11.79 34.81 -31.38
CA ARG A 57 12.31 34.09 -30.21
C ARG A 57 11.87 32.64 -30.12
N ILE A 58 10.73 32.27 -30.71
CA ILE A 58 10.21 30.89 -30.64
C ILE A 58 10.71 30.06 -31.82
N PHE A 59 11.32 28.92 -31.52
CA PHE A 59 11.88 28.01 -32.52
C PHE A 59 11.70 26.54 -32.11
N THR A 60 12.03 25.59 -32.98
CA THR A 60 11.78 24.16 -32.74
C THR A 60 12.99 23.28 -33.01
N TYR A 61 13.16 22.25 -32.18
CA TYR A 61 14.06 21.13 -32.45
C TYR A 61 13.25 19.87 -32.73
N THR A 62 13.53 19.26 -33.87
CA THR A 62 12.92 18.02 -34.37
C THR A 62 13.75 16.81 -33.97
N ASP A 63 13.16 15.61 -33.93
CA ASP A 63 13.83 14.38 -33.45
C ASP A 63 15.14 14.06 -34.21
N HIS A 64 15.23 14.52 -35.46
CA HIS A 64 16.36 14.34 -36.35
C HIS A 64 17.47 15.39 -36.17
N ASP A 65 17.22 16.45 -35.39
CA ASP A 65 18.21 17.48 -35.10
C ASP A 65 19.28 16.98 -34.13
N ARG A 66 20.54 17.33 -34.41
CA ARG A 66 21.70 17.00 -33.56
C ARG A 66 21.58 17.55 -32.13
N PHE A 67 20.73 18.57 -31.93
CA PHE A 67 20.59 19.36 -30.70
C PHE A 67 19.54 18.81 -29.70
N THR A 68 18.72 17.82 -30.07
CA THR A 68 17.68 17.22 -29.19
C THR A 68 18.22 16.46 -27.97
N ASN A 69 19.53 16.25 -27.89
CA ASN A 69 20.15 15.33 -26.93
C ASN A 69 20.47 15.95 -25.56
N LEU A 70 20.47 17.28 -25.42
CA LEU A 70 21.11 17.92 -24.26
C LEU A 70 20.24 17.88 -22.98
N GLU A 71 18.92 17.99 -23.07
CA GLU A 71 18.07 18.07 -21.87
C GLU A 71 17.62 16.72 -21.31
N GLU A 72 17.48 15.65 -22.11
CA GLU A 72 17.15 14.32 -21.57
C GLU A 72 18.28 13.74 -20.69
N HIS A 73 19.52 14.20 -20.89
CA HIS A 73 20.67 13.85 -20.03
C HIS A 73 20.69 14.63 -18.71
N CYS A 74 19.90 15.71 -18.60
CA CYS A 74 19.98 16.69 -17.52
C CYS A 74 18.68 16.84 -16.72
N GLN A 75 17.82 15.82 -16.65
CA GLN A 75 16.80 15.77 -15.59
C GLN A 75 17.51 15.51 -14.26
N LYS A 76 18.02 16.57 -13.66
CA LYS A 76 18.42 16.57 -12.25
C LYS A 76 17.19 16.14 -11.45
N VAL A 77 17.29 15.02 -10.74
CA VAL A 77 16.21 14.51 -9.87
C VAL A 77 16.17 15.32 -8.57
N THR A 78 17.24 16.06 -8.30
CA THR A 78 17.42 16.95 -7.16
C THR A 78 17.59 18.40 -7.60
N ASP A 79 17.34 19.30 -6.66
CA ASP A 79 17.60 20.73 -6.69
C ASP A 79 19.09 21.10 -6.60
N SER A 80 19.99 20.11 -6.66
CA SER A 80 21.44 20.30 -6.54
C SER A 80 22.07 20.70 -7.88
N ASP A 81 22.85 21.78 -7.87
CA ASP A 81 23.58 22.23 -9.05
C ASP A 81 24.67 21.23 -9.52
N CYS A 82 25.12 20.34 -8.64
CA CYS A 82 26.20 19.37 -8.89
C CYS A 82 25.72 17.93 -9.18
N GLU A 83 24.45 17.70 -9.50
CA GLU A 83 23.99 16.35 -9.84
C GLU A 83 24.60 15.88 -11.18
N MET A 84 25.48 14.88 -11.09
CA MET A 84 26.04 14.20 -12.26
C MET A 84 25.22 12.94 -12.56
N PRO A 85 24.85 12.69 -13.83
CA PRO A 85 24.14 11.47 -14.19
C PRO A 85 24.98 10.25 -13.83
N SER A 86 24.34 9.23 -13.27
CA SER A 86 25.03 7.97 -12.99
C SER A 86 25.46 7.30 -14.30
N TYR A 87 26.55 6.52 -14.25
CA TYR A 87 27.02 5.70 -15.37
C TYR A 87 25.91 4.81 -15.98
N LEU A 88 25.00 4.31 -15.15
CA LEU A 88 23.84 3.54 -15.61
C LEU A 88 22.83 4.42 -16.36
N ALA A 89 22.57 5.64 -15.89
CA ALA A 89 21.69 6.59 -16.57
C ALA A 89 22.22 6.96 -17.97
N GLU A 90 23.53 7.23 -18.10
CA GLU A 90 24.18 7.51 -19.38
C GLU A 90 24.08 6.31 -20.36
N ARG A 91 24.26 5.09 -19.86
CA ARG A 91 24.11 3.88 -20.70
C ARG A 91 22.66 3.63 -21.10
N MET A 92 21.70 3.88 -20.21
CA MET A 92 20.27 3.66 -20.49
C MET A 92 19.68 4.73 -21.42
N ALA A 93 20.22 5.95 -21.43
CA ALA A 93 19.84 7.01 -22.37
C ALA A 93 20.08 6.57 -23.83
N ASN A 94 21.23 5.95 -24.09
CA ASN A 94 21.63 5.51 -25.44
C ASN A 94 20.94 4.22 -25.91
N VAL A 95 20.45 3.37 -25.00
CA VAL A 95 19.72 2.13 -25.34
C VAL A 95 18.40 2.46 -26.05
N ARG A 96 17.76 3.59 -25.72
CA ARG A 96 16.50 4.03 -26.35
C ARG A 96 16.63 4.28 -27.86
N ARG A 97 17.80 4.64 -28.38
CA ARG A 97 18.00 4.98 -29.80
C ARG A 97 18.63 3.90 -30.67
N ARG A 98 19.20 2.84 -30.08
CA ARG A 98 20.06 1.84 -30.77
C ARG A 98 19.41 1.02 -31.91
N ARG A 99 18.15 1.26 -32.30
CA ARG A 99 17.47 0.54 -33.38
C ARG A 99 16.81 1.44 -34.45
N GLN A 100 17.07 2.75 -34.48
CA GLN A 100 16.51 3.63 -35.52
C GLN A 100 17.31 3.67 -36.84
N ASP A 101 18.57 3.21 -36.87
CA ASP A 101 19.41 3.26 -38.09
C ASP A 101 19.04 2.22 -39.18
N CYS A 102 18.02 1.40 -38.97
CA CYS A 102 17.46 0.56 -40.02
C CYS A 102 16.39 1.37 -40.78
N LYS A 103 16.69 1.72 -42.04
CA LYS A 103 15.75 2.31 -43.01
C LYS A 103 14.33 1.71 -42.89
N PRO A 104 13.26 2.51 -43.10
CA PRO A 104 11.90 2.00 -43.10
C PRO A 104 11.69 1.18 -44.37
N LEU A 105 12.02 -0.11 -44.33
CA LEU A 105 11.39 -1.07 -45.21
C LEU A 105 10.05 -1.42 -44.55
N GLU A 106 8.96 -1.12 -45.24
CA GLU A 106 7.61 -1.52 -44.86
C GLU A 106 7.54 -2.97 -44.39
N VAL A 107 7.54 -3.18 -43.08
CA VAL A 107 6.95 -4.36 -42.46
C VAL A 107 6.33 -3.91 -41.15
N SER A 108 4.99 -3.87 -41.15
CA SER A 108 4.18 -3.99 -39.95
C SER A 108 4.77 -5.11 -39.08
N SER A 109 5.54 -4.71 -38.08
CA SER A 109 6.16 -5.62 -37.14
C SER A 109 5.06 -6.05 -36.17
N LEU A 110 4.16 -6.91 -36.65
CA LEU A 110 3.54 -7.90 -35.76
C LEU A 110 4.71 -8.45 -34.96
N LYS A 111 4.73 -8.19 -33.64
CA LYS A 111 5.70 -8.81 -32.73
C LYS A 111 5.54 -10.30 -32.92
N SER A 112 6.36 -10.87 -33.80
CA SER A 112 6.38 -12.29 -34.03
C SER A 112 6.86 -12.86 -32.71
N LYS A 113 5.97 -13.58 -32.02
CA LYS A 113 6.29 -14.35 -30.82
C LYS A 113 7.19 -15.51 -31.25
N ILE A 114 8.39 -15.19 -31.72
CA ILE A 114 9.41 -16.16 -32.08
C ILE A 114 10.00 -16.61 -30.75
N ILE A 115 9.60 -17.80 -30.31
CA ILE A 115 10.21 -18.46 -29.16
C ILE A 115 11.58 -18.95 -29.64
N THR A 116 12.63 -18.27 -29.20
CA THR A 116 14.01 -18.73 -29.38
C THR A 116 14.27 -19.79 -28.33
N TRP A 117 14.36 -21.06 -28.74
CA TRP A 117 14.53 -22.19 -27.82
C TRP A 117 15.84 -22.13 -27.02
N GLU A 118 16.87 -21.47 -27.55
CA GLU A 118 18.15 -21.21 -26.88
C GLU A 118 18.54 -19.72 -27.03
N PRO A 119 18.08 -18.84 -26.13
CA PRO A 119 18.46 -17.43 -26.17
C PRO A 119 19.90 -17.24 -25.68
N SER A 120 20.69 -16.42 -26.37
CA SER A 120 22.04 -16.04 -25.92
C SER A 120 21.97 -15.17 -24.66
N GLU A 121 23.03 -15.15 -23.84
CA GLU A 121 23.06 -14.32 -22.62
C GLU A 121 22.86 -12.82 -22.93
N GLU A 122 23.38 -12.36 -24.05
CA GLU A 122 23.18 -10.98 -24.54
C GLU A 122 21.74 -10.73 -24.96
N PHE A 123 21.07 -11.73 -25.54
CA PHE A 123 19.65 -11.64 -25.88
C PHE A 123 18.78 -11.57 -24.62
N MET A 124 19.04 -12.40 -23.61
CA MET A 124 18.35 -12.33 -22.31
C MET A 124 18.57 -10.97 -21.62
N LYS A 125 19.81 -10.46 -21.65
CA LYS A 125 20.14 -9.13 -21.11
C LYS A 125 19.55 -7.97 -21.90
N ASN A 126 19.19 -8.12 -23.17
CA ASN A 126 18.63 -7.03 -23.96
C ASN A 126 17.08 -7.08 -24.06
N ASN A 127 16.45 -8.25 -23.93
CA ASN A 127 15.01 -8.42 -24.12
C ASN A 127 14.13 -7.97 -22.94
N HIS A 128 14.72 -7.70 -21.77
CA HIS A 128 13.96 -7.14 -20.64
C HIS A 128 13.59 -5.65 -20.85
N VAL A 129 14.25 -4.97 -21.78
CA VAL A 129 13.99 -3.55 -22.09
C VAL A 129 12.99 -3.48 -23.24
N ILE A 130 11.72 -3.23 -22.90
CA ILE A 130 10.70 -2.89 -23.89
C ILE A 130 11.02 -1.47 -24.38
N ASN A 131 11.78 -1.37 -25.47
CA ASN A 131 12.07 -0.09 -26.10
C ASN A 131 10.98 0.24 -27.13
N THR A 132 10.00 1.04 -26.74
CA THR A 132 9.03 1.61 -27.68
C THR A 132 9.72 2.75 -28.41
N PRO A 133 9.77 2.76 -29.76
CA PRO A 133 10.35 3.90 -30.47
C PRO A 133 9.54 5.15 -30.15
N VAL A 134 10.21 6.20 -29.67
CA VAL A 134 9.58 7.48 -29.33
C VAL A 134 10.17 8.55 -30.23
N GLN A 135 9.33 9.33 -30.90
CA GLN A 135 9.74 10.53 -31.61
C GLN A 135 9.52 11.73 -30.70
N THR A 136 10.53 12.61 -30.60
CA THR A 136 10.49 13.78 -29.73
C THR A 136 10.58 15.08 -30.53
N MET A 137 9.86 16.10 -30.07
CA MET A 137 9.94 17.47 -30.60
C MET A 137 9.99 18.44 -29.42
N TYR A 138 10.88 19.42 -29.50
CA TYR A 138 11.01 20.48 -28.51
C TYR A 138 10.62 21.82 -29.12
N ILE A 139 9.77 22.55 -28.42
CA ILE A 139 9.46 23.96 -28.68
C ILE A 139 10.31 24.76 -27.71
N MET A 140 11.21 25.57 -28.27
CA MET A 140 12.21 26.34 -27.55
C MET A 140 11.89 27.83 -27.61
N GLY A 141 12.35 28.57 -26.61
CA GLY A 141 12.35 30.03 -26.61
C GLY A 141 13.75 30.56 -26.32
N ASP A 142 14.20 31.54 -27.10
CA ASP A 142 15.38 32.35 -26.79
C ASP A 142 14.97 33.50 -25.86
N LEU A 143 15.38 33.42 -24.59
CA LEU A 143 15.09 34.40 -23.55
C LEU A 143 16.22 35.44 -23.40
N GLY A 144 17.10 35.56 -24.40
CA GLY A 144 18.22 36.49 -24.37
C GLY A 144 17.80 37.98 -24.42
N PRO A 145 18.59 38.88 -23.81
CA PRO A 145 18.33 40.31 -23.87
C PRO A 145 18.41 40.83 -25.32
N TYR A 146 17.69 41.92 -25.62
CA TYR A 146 17.63 42.49 -26.97
C TYR A 146 19.03 42.73 -27.55
N GLY A 147 19.32 42.09 -28.69
CA GLY A 147 20.61 42.18 -29.39
C GLY A 147 21.62 41.08 -29.08
N LYS A 148 21.32 40.13 -28.17
CA LYS A 148 22.13 38.92 -27.90
C LYS A 148 21.36 37.62 -28.18
N LEU A 149 20.51 37.63 -29.21
CA LEU A 149 19.78 36.45 -29.63
C LEU A 149 20.73 35.47 -30.34
N GLY A 150 20.53 34.16 -30.17
CA GLY A 150 21.37 33.11 -30.75
C GLY A 150 22.51 32.60 -29.87
N GLN A 151 22.49 32.89 -28.56
CA GLN A 151 23.40 32.25 -27.61
C GLN A 151 22.71 31.06 -26.94
N ARG A 152 23.38 29.90 -26.93
CA ARG A 152 22.86 28.66 -26.34
C ARG A 152 22.50 28.76 -24.86
N GLU A 153 23.13 29.69 -24.14
CA GLU A 153 22.90 29.90 -22.70
C GLU A 153 21.50 30.48 -22.40
N TYR A 154 20.84 31.07 -23.40
CA TYR A 154 19.51 31.66 -23.25
C TYR A 154 18.40 30.83 -23.91
N GLU A 155 18.72 29.66 -24.46
CA GLU A 155 17.76 28.73 -25.05
C GLU A 155 17.10 27.90 -23.94
N HIS A 156 15.78 28.03 -23.79
CA HIS A 156 15.00 27.27 -22.81
C HIS A 156 13.89 26.46 -23.48
N VAL A 157 13.68 25.22 -23.03
CA VAL A 157 12.50 24.41 -23.44
C VAL A 157 11.23 25.02 -22.87
N LEU A 158 10.32 25.41 -23.76
CA LEU A 158 8.97 25.85 -23.42
C LEU A 158 8.01 24.67 -23.34
N CYS A 159 8.14 23.72 -24.29
CA CYS A 159 7.29 22.53 -24.38
C CYS A 159 8.04 21.36 -25.04
N THR A 160 7.82 20.16 -24.54
CA THR A 160 8.29 18.89 -25.09
C THR A 160 7.09 18.05 -25.50
N ILE A 161 7.07 17.61 -26.75
CA ILE A 161 6.05 16.71 -27.30
C ILE A 161 6.73 15.39 -27.65
N LYS A 162 6.24 14.28 -27.09
CA LYS A 162 6.74 12.93 -27.35
C LYS A 162 5.62 12.07 -27.91
N VAL A 163 5.90 11.38 -29.01
CA VAL A 163 4.94 10.45 -29.63
C VAL A 163 5.55 9.05 -29.60
N ASP A 164 4.91 8.15 -28.87
CA ASP A 164 5.30 6.75 -28.82
C ASP A 164 4.83 6.02 -30.08
N GLY A 165 5.55 4.98 -30.51
CA GLY A 165 5.16 4.11 -31.63
C GLY A 165 3.82 3.38 -31.46
N ASN A 166 3.21 3.47 -30.28
CA ASN A 166 1.86 2.98 -29.99
C ASN A 166 0.78 4.07 -30.18
N GLY A 167 1.15 5.28 -30.64
CA GLY A 167 0.23 6.40 -30.86
C GLY A 167 -0.08 7.24 -29.61
N VAL A 168 0.63 7.03 -28.50
CA VAL A 168 0.46 7.84 -27.28
C VAL A 168 1.26 9.14 -27.41
N ILE A 169 0.60 10.27 -27.23
CA ILE A 169 1.22 11.60 -27.26
C ILE A 169 1.37 12.12 -25.84
N THR A 170 2.59 12.43 -25.43
CA THR A 170 2.90 13.04 -24.13
C THR A 170 3.38 14.47 -24.35
N VAL A 171 2.71 15.44 -23.72
CA VAL A 171 3.06 16.86 -23.79
C VAL A 171 3.51 17.34 -22.40
N LYS A 172 4.66 18.01 -22.33
CA LYS A 172 5.22 18.55 -21.07
C LYS A 172 5.75 19.97 -21.29
N PRO A 173 5.28 21.00 -20.57
CA PRO A 173 4.22 20.96 -19.56
C PRO A 173 2.82 20.84 -20.20
N ASP A 174 1.81 20.58 -19.36
CA ASP A 174 0.41 20.39 -19.77
C ASP A 174 -0.18 21.65 -20.43
N PHE A 175 -1.26 21.53 -21.21
CA PHE A 175 -1.88 22.70 -21.84
C PHE A 175 -2.44 23.67 -20.79
N THR A 176 -2.20 24.95 -21.00
CA THR A 176 -2.69 26.06 -20.18
C THR A 176 -4.17 26.29 -20.49
N GLY A 177 -5.05 25.45 -19.92
CA GLY A 177 -6.50 25.64 -19.98
C GLY A 177 -6.97 26.61 -18.90
N THR A 178 -7.61 26.10 -17.84
CA THR A 178 -8.02 26.88 -16.65
C THR A 178 -6.89 27.15 -15.66
N LYS A 179 -5.71 26.55 -15.87
CA LYS A 179 -4.52 26.77 -15.04
C LYS A 179 -3.87 28.10 -15.42
N GLY A 180 -3.31 28.81 -14.44
CA GLY A 180 -2.56 30.04 -14.68
C GLY A 180 -1.35 29.82 -15.60
N ALA A 181 -0.85 30.90 -16.21
CA ALA A 181 0.31 30.85 -17.09
C ALA A 181 1.57 30.31 -16.41
N TYR A 182 2.48 29.74 -17.20
CA TYR A 182 3.77 29.24 -16.75
C TYR A 182 4.77 30.38 -16.59
N TRP A 183 5.68 30.23 -15.63
CA TRP A 183 6.73 31.20 -15.30
C TRP A 183 8.10 30.56 -15.47
N ILE A 184 9.02 31.28 -16.13
CA ILE A 184 10.44 30.90 -16.19
C ILE A 184 11.22 32.02 -15.49
N GLU A 185 11.98 31.64 -14.46
CA GLU A 185 12.91 32.51 -13.75
C GLU A 185 14.32 32.29 -14.31
N LEU A 186 14.97 33.37 -14.78
CA LEU A 186 16.37 33.34 -15.18
C LEU A 186 17.27 33.69 -13.99
N ASP A 187 18.29 32.87 -13.72
CA ASP A 187 19.30 33.09 -12.68
C ASP A 187 20.34 34.17 -13.07
N GLY A 188 19.87 35.39 -13.30
CA GLY A 188 20.68 36.58 -13.56
C GLY A 188 20.75 37.54 -12.36
N GLN A 189 21.68 38.52 -12.42
CA GLN A 189 21.77 39.62 -11.43
C GLN A 189 20.48 40.45 -11.29
N LYS A 190 19.58 40.36 -12.29
CA LYS A 190 18.19 40.81 -12.23
C LYS A 190 17.30 39.60 -12.46
N ARG A 191 16.36 39.35 -11.54
CA ARG A 191 15.32 38.32 -11.71
C ARG A 191 14.38 38.73 -12.84
N GLU A 192 14.65 38.26 -14.04
CA GLU A 192 13.75 38.41 -15.19
C GLU A 192 12.75 37.24 -15.17
N LEU A 193 11.46 37.58 -15.15
CA LEU A 193 10.35 36.64 -15.09
C LEU A 193 9.66 36.61 -16.46
N TRP A 194 9.71 35.46 -17.12
CA TRP A 194 9.02 35.25 -18.40
C TRP A 194 7.72 34.49 -18.16
N LYS A 195 6.64 34.98 -18.75
CA LYS A 195 5.31 34.37 -18.67
C LYS A 195 4.93 33.81 -20.03
N TYR A 196 4.55 32.54 -20.09
CA TYR A 196 4.10 31.91 -21.34
C TYR A 196 2.89 30.98 -21.12
N THR A 197 2.12 30.78 -22.19
CA THR A 197 0.91 29.97 -22.22
C THR A 197 0.96 29.01 -23.40
N ILE A 198 0.52 27.76 -23.19
CA ILE A 198 0.45 26.74 -24.24
C ILE A 198 -1.02 26.38 -24.44
N GLU A 199 -1.57 26.62 -25.62
CA GLU A 199 -2.93 26.24 -25.96
C GLU A 199 -2.92 25.15 -27.03
N ASN A 200 -3.89 24.24 -26.98
CA ASN A 200 -4.03 23.22 -28.01
C ASN A 200 -4.79 23.81 -29.22
N ALA A 201 -4.10 23.91 -30.36
CA ALA A 201 -4.67 24.38 -31.63
C ALA A 201 -5.27 23.25 -32.49
N SER A 202 -5.29 22.01 -32.01
CA SER A 202 -5.86 20.88 -32.76
C SER A 202 -7.38 20.96 -32.87
N VAL A 203 -7.94 20.28 -33.88
CA VAL A 203 -9.39 20.07 -33.99
C VAL A 203 -9.89 19.36 -32.73
N GLN A 204 -11.02 19.81 -32.18
CA GLN A 204 -11.64 19.15 -31.02
C GLN A 204 -12.03 17.72 -31.41
N VAL A 205 -11.59 16.77 -30.59
CA VAL A 205 -11.85 15.34 -30.75
C VAL A 205 -13.36 15.11 -30.80
N GLN A 206 -13.82 14.22 -31.70
CA GLN A 206 -15.24 13.87 -31.77
C GLN A 206 -15.64 13.12 -30.49
N GLN A 207 -16.87 13.32 -30.00
CA GLN A 207 -17.36 12.64 -28.78
C GLN A 207 -17.19 11.12 -28.82
N GLU A 208 -17.33 10.48 -30.00
CA GLU A 208 -17.13 9.05 -30.14
C GLU A 208 -15.69 8.59 -29.85
N GLU A 209 -14.70 9.42 -30.19
CA GLU A 209 -13.28 9.14 -29.94
C GLU A 209 -12.93 9.35 -28.47
N GLU A 210 -13.48 10.38 -27.83
CA GLU A 210 -13.33 10.62 -26.39
C GLU A 210 -13.88 9.45 -25.56
N GLU A 211 -15.05 8.92 -25.92
CA GLU A 211 -15.59 7.72 -25.27
C GLU A 211 -14.73 6.47 -25.49
N ARG A 212 -14.11 6.33 -26.66
CA ARG A 212 -13.17 5.23 -26.92
C ARG A 212 -11.94 5.33 -26.03
N GLU A 213 -11.37 6.52 -25.85
CA GLU A 213 -10.25 6.75 -24.93
C GLU A 213 -10.64 6.41 -23.48
N GLN A 214 -11.79 6.88 -23.02
CA GLN A 214 -12.28 6.58 -21.66
C GLN A 214 -12.50 5.08 -21.43
N ARG A 215 -12.97 4.34 -22.44
CA ARG A 215 -13.07 2.87 -22.39
C ARG A 215 -11.70 2.21 -22.26
N VAL A 216 -10.70 2.66 -23.03
CA VAL A 216 -9.33 2.13 -22.95
C VAL A 216 -8.72 2.36 -21.56
N PHE A 217 -8.90 3.55 -20.97
CA PHE A 217 -8.43 3.81 -19.61
C PHE A 217 -9.12 2.91 -18.59
N ARG A 218 -10.44 2.76 -18.67
CA ARG A 218 -11.21 1.89 -17.78
C ARG A 218 -10.74 0.44 -17.86
N ASP A 219 -10.51 -0.06 -19.06
CA ASP A 219 -9.99 -1.42 -19.28
C ASP A 219 -8.57 -1.59 -18.73
N LEU A 220 -7.71 -0.57 -18.87
CA LEU A 220 -6.35 -0.60 -18.33
C LEU A 220 -6.37 -0.64 -16.80
N TYR A 221 -7.15 0.23 -16.16
CA TYR A 221 -7.31 0.21 -14.70
C TYR A 221 -7.97 -1.09 -14.21
N GLY A 222 -8.94 -1.62 -14.96
CA GLY A 222 -9.57 -2.91 -14.71
C GLY A 222 -8.54 -4.04 -14.71
N ARG A 223 -7.74 -4.15 -15.78
CA ARG A 223 -6.66 -5.15 -15.87
C ARG A 223 -5.61 -4.97 -14.78
N HIS A 224 -5.29 -3.73 -14.41
CA HIS A 224 -4.34 -3.48 -13.32
C HIS A 224 -4.89 -3.94 -11.97
N ARG A 225 -6.18 -3.70 -11.70
CA ARG A 225 -6.86 -4.21 -10.52
C ARG A 225 -6.89 -5.74 -10.51
N ASP A 226 -7.18 -6.37 -11.66
CA ASP A 226 -7.22 -7.82 -11.79
C ASP A 226 -5.83 -8.45 -11.66
N TYR A 227 -4.80 -7.76 -12.14
CA TYR A 227 -3.41 -8.13 -11.90
C TYR A 227 -3.07 -8.07 -10.40
N LEU A 228 -3.42 -6.99 -9.71
CA LEU A 228 -3.19 -6.86 -8.27
C LEU A 228 -3.97 -7.91 -7.47
N SER A 229 -5.22 -8.19 -7.83
CA SER A 229 -6.02 -9.24 -7.17
C SER A 229 -5.43 -10.63 -7.41
N SER A 230 -4.87 -10.89 -8.60
CA SER A 230 -4.17 -12.15 -8.90
C SER A 230 -2.94 -12.39 -8.02
N LEU A 231 -2.27 -11.31 -7.55
CA LEU A 231 -1.10 -11.41 -6.67
C LEU A 231 -1.46 -11.72 -5.21
N VAL A 232 -2.60 -11.21 -4.72
CA VAL A 232 -3.02 -11.32 -3.32
C VAL A 232 -3.63 -12.69 -2.99
N GLY A 233 -4.05 -13.46 -4.01
CA GLY A 233 -4.64 -14.79 -3.83
C GLY A 233 -6.00 -14.76 -3.12
N SER A 234 -6.71 -15.89 -3.10
CA SER A 234 -8.00 -16.04 -2.40
C SER A 234 -7.88 -16.71 -1.03
N GLU A 235 -6.65 -16.97 -0.57
CA GLU A 235 -6.37 -17.73 0.66
C GLU A 235 -6.53 -16.89 1.94
N PHE A 236 -6.51 -15.56 1.81
CA PHE A 236 -6.70 -14.68 2.96
C PHE A 236 -8.20 -14.46 3.25
N GLU A 237 -8.71 -15.20 4.23
CA GLU A 237 -10.10 -15.06 4.67
C GLU A 237 -10.31 -13.74 5.44
N MET A 238 -11.23 -12.91 4.94
CA MET A 238 -11.66 -11.68 5.60
C MET A 238 -12.81 -11.97 6.57
N THR A 239 -12.75 -11.38 7.77
CA THR A 239 -13.82 -11.53 8.77
C THR A 239 -15.12 -10.85 8.32
N LEU A 240 -16.25 -11.28 8.89
CA LEU A 240 -17.53 -10.60 8.70
C LEU A 240 -17.47 -9.16 9.26
N PRO A 241 -18.18 -8.19 8.66
CA PRO A 241 -18.28 -6.84 9.20
C PRO A 241 -18.90 -6.86 10.61
N GLY A 242 -18.34 -6.11 11.56
CA GLY A 242 -18.80 -6.07 12.94
C GLY A 242 -18.31 -7.22 13.84
N THR A 243 -17.50 -8.15 13.31
CA THR A 243 -16.86 -9.22 14.08
C THR A 243 -15.38 -8.89 14.33
N LEU A 244 -14.90 -9.17 15.55
CA LEU A 244 -13.48 -9.21 15.88
C LEU A 244 -13.03 -10.66 15.96
N ARG A 245 -12.10 -11.07 15.09
CA ARG A 245 -11.40 -12.36 15.20
C ARG A 245 -10.14 -12.15 16.02
N LEU A 246 -10.06 -12.84 17.16
CA LEU A 246 -8.89 -12.91 18.00
C LEU A 246 -8.20 -14.25 17.75
N PHE A 247 -6.95 -14.19 17.34
CA PHE A 247 -6.11 -15.36 17.15
C PHE A 247 -4.97 -15.30 18.17
N VAL A 248 -4.91 -16.29 19.06
CA VAL A 248 -3.91 -16.37 20.12
C VAL A 248 -3.07 -17.62 19.93
N ASN A 249 -1.81 -17.43 19.61
CA ASN A 249 -0.81 -18.50 19.69
C ASN A 249 -0.16 -18.42 21.06
N GLY A 250 -0.52 -19.34 21.93
CA GLY A 250 -0.02 -19.43 23.29
C GLY A 250 1.04 -20.52 23.46
N GLU A 251 1.84 -20.36 24.49
CA GLU A 251 2.79 -21.36 24.94
C GLU A 251 2.86 -21.39 26.46
N VAL A 252 2.74 -22.58 27.03
CA VAL A 252 3.04 -22.83 28.44
C VAL A 252 4.54 -23.05 28.56
N ILE A 253 5.28 -22.06 29.06
CA ILE A 253 6.75 -22.11 29.06
C ILE A 253 7.23 -22.98 30.22
N SER A 254 6.88 -22.60 31.44
CA SER A 254 7.44 -23.24 32.64
C SER A 254 6.55 -23.09 33.87
N ALA A 255 6.72 -24.02 34.80
CA ALA A 255 6.20 -23.99 36.16
C ALA A 255 7.37 -24.00 37.14
N GLN A 256 7.35 -23.14 38.15
CA GLN A 256 8.44 -23.02 39.13
C GLN A 256 7.93 -22.94 40.56
N GLY A 257 8.68 -23.49 41.51
CA GLY A 257 8.40 -23.35 42.95
C GLY A 257 7.27 -24.24 43.46
N TYR A 258 7.16 -25.46 42.94
CA TYR A 258 6.22 -26.49 43.43
C TYR A 258 6.92 -27.50 44.34
N GLU A 259 6.14 -28.15 45.21
CA GLU A 259 6.63 -29.09 46.23
C GLU A 259 7.09 -30.42 45.61
N TYR A 260 6.32 -30.93 44.65
CA TYR A 260 6.54 -32.22 44.00
C TYR A 260 7.10 -32.08 42.57
N ASP A 261 7.74 -33.16 42.12
CA ASP A 261 8.32 -33.28 40.79
C ASP A 261 7.31 -33.87 39.78
N ASN A 262 7.69 -33.94 38.49
CA ASN A 262 6.86 -34.48 37.40
C ASN A 262 5.53 -33.72 37.25
N LEU A 263 5.65 -32.43 36.97
CA LEU A 263 4.52 -31.54 36.82
C LEU A 263 3.90 -31.68 35.43
N TYR A 264 2.62 -31.42 35.31
CA TYR A 264 1.93 -31.15 34.05
C TYR A 264 0.82 -30.13 34.31
N VAL A 265 0.42 -29.41 33.27
CA VAL A 265 -0.58 -28.35 33.35
C VAL A 265 -1.79 -28.77 32.52
N HIS A 266 -2.96 -28.76 33.15
CA HIS A 266 -4.23 -28.85 32.45
C HIS A 266 -4.82 -27.44 32.39
N PHE A 267 -5.24 -27.00 31.21
CA PHE A 267 -5.84 -25.69 31.02
C PHE A 267 -7.09 -25.78 30.16
N PHE A 268 -8.01 -24.85 30.36
CA PHE A 268 -9.15 -24.66 29.48
C PHE A 268 -9.51 -23.18 29.37
N LEU A 269 -10.06 -22.82 28.21
CA LEU A 269 -10.52 -21.47 27.91
C LEU A 269 -12.04 -21.38 28.13
N GLU A 270 -12.44 -20.48 29.01
CA GLU A 270 -13.84 -20.09 29.16
C GLU A 270 -14.14 -18.88 28.27
N LEU A 271 -15.21 -18.99 27.48
CA LEU A 271 -15.68 -17.95 26.58
C LEU A 271 -16.85 -17.18 27.23
N PRO A 272 -16.70 -15.85 27.44
CA PRO A 272 -17.79 -15.01 27.93
C PRO A 272 -18.92 -14.87 26.90
N LYS A 273 -20.02 -14.24 27.30
CA LYS A 273 -21.12 -13.88 26.39
C LYS A 273 -20.58 -13.11 25.17
N HIS A 274 -21.17 -13.37 24.00
CA HIS A 274 -20.79 -12.77 22.70
C HIS A 274 -19.46 -13.24 22.11
N TRP A 275 -18.75 -14.16 22.77
CA TRP A 275 -17.62 -14.86 22.18
C TRP A 275 -18.05 -16.23 21.66
N SER A 276 -17.53 -16.60 20.50
CA SER A 276 -17.77 -17.89 19.85
C SER A 276 -16.45 -18.45 19.33
N SER A 277 -16.31 -19.78 19.36
CA SER A 277 -15.19 -20.48 18.72
C SER A 277 -15.71 -21.38 17.62
N SER A 278 -14.82 -21.83 16.74
CA SER A 278 -15.18 -22.88 15.79
C SER A 278 -15.54 -24.18 16.54
N ALA A 279 -16.51 -24.93 16.03
CA ALA A 279 -17.02 -26.14 16.69
C ALA A 279 -15.98 -27.28 16.81
N PHE A 280 -14.92 -27.22 16.01
CA PHE A 280 -13.87 -28.24 15.96
C PHE A 280 -12.63 -27.88 16.80
N GLN A 281 -12.55 -26.66 17.32
CA GLN A 281 -11.42 -26.23 18.12
C GLN A 281 -11.52 -26.76 19.55
N GLN A 282 -10.43 -27.36 20.03
CA GLN A 282 -10.29 -27.75 21.42
C GLN A 282 -9.99 -26.52 22.27
N LEU A 283 -10.88 -26.20 23.19
CA LEU A 283 -10.71 -25.10 24.16
C LEU A 283 -9.97 -25.54 25.42
N SER A 284 -9.74 -26.85 25.60
CA SER A 284 -8.93 -27.41 26.67
C SER A 284 -7.70 -28.13 26.13
N GLY A 285 -6.65 -28.18 26.96
CA GLY A 285 -5.38 -28.81 26.62
C GLY A 285 -4.67 -29.31 27.87
N VAL A 286 -3.86 -30.36 27.68
CA VAL A 286 -3.01 -30.94 28.74
C VAL A 286 -1.59 -30.98 28.22
N THR A 287 -0.64 -30.46 29.00
CA THR A 287 0.78 -30.52 28.66
C THR A 287 1.34 -31.92 28.94
N GLN A 288 2.50 -32.21 28.36
CA GLN A 288 3.29 -33.36 28.78
C GLN A 288 3.76 -33.22 30.24
N THR A 289 4.06 -34.36 30.87
CA THR A 289 4.68 -34.42 32.19
C THR A 289 6.17 -34.11 32.09
N CYS A 290 6.61 -33.12 32.86
CA CYS A 290 7.99 -32.66 32.87
C CYS A 290 8.59 -32.76 34.28
N ALA A 291 9.77 -33.38 34.36
CA ALA A 291 10.60 -33.33 35.55
C ALA A 291 11.18 -31.92 35.74
N THR A 292 11.27 -31.50 36.99
CA THR A 292 11.81 -30.24 37.44
C THR A 292 13.33 -30.30 37.41
N LYS A 293 13.93 -29.17 37.04
CA LYS A 293 15.37 -28.94 37.06
C LYS A 293 15.67 -27.81 38.02
N THR A 294 16.69 -27.99 38.86
CA THR A 294 17.19 -26.92 39.73
C THR A 294 17.89 -25.87 38.88
N VAL A 295 17.32 -24.66 38.85
CA VAL A 295 17.91 -23.49 38.19
C VAL A 295 18.09 -22.41 39.27
N GLY A 296 19.34 -22.25 39.72
CA GLY A 296 19.62 -21.37 40.86
C GLY A 296 19.11 -21.99 42.16
N TRP A 297 18.16 -21.32 42.83
CA TRP A 297 17.53 -21.79 44.07
C TRP A 297 16.13 -22.38 43.84
N ASP A 298 15.61 -22.31 42.61
CA ASP A 298 14.25 -22.71 42.29
C ASP A 298 14.22 -24.00 41.46
N ASN A 299 13.22 -24.84 41.71
CA ASN A 299 12.90 -26.01 40.89
C ASN A 299 11.96 -25.58 39.77
N VAL A 300 12.38 -25.75 38.52
CA VAL A 300 11.66 -25.30 37.32
C VAL A 300 11.39 -26.47 36.37
N ALA A 301 10.12 -26.70 36.03
CA ALA A 301 9.71 -27.60 34.96
C ALA A 301 9.48 -26.78 33.67
N TYR A 302 10.14 -27.15 32.57
CA TYR A 302 9.94 -26.52 31.26
C TYR A 302 9.03 -27.40 30.40
N PHE A 303 7.88 -26.86 29.99
CA PHE A 303 6.94 -27.56 29.11
C PHE A 303 7.14 -27.17 27.66
N CYS A 304 7.30 -25.87 27.38
CA CYS A 304 7.34 -25.35 26.00
C CYS A 304 6.19 -25.91 25.14
N TYR A 305 4.98 -25.98 25.71
CA TYR A 305 3.81 -26.59 25.05
C TYR A 305 3.05 -25.52 24.26
N PRO A 306 3.05 -25.57 22.91
CA PRO A 306 2.33 -24.60 22.10
C PRO A 306 0.85 -24.97 21.96
N PHE A 307 -0.02 -23.95 21.95
CA PHE A 307 -1.43 -24.10 21.65
C PHE A 307 -1.93 -22.91 20.82
N THR A 308 -2.95 -23.14 20.01
CA THR A 308 -3.54 -22.10 19.16
C THR A 308 -5.03 -22.00 19.46
N LEU A 309 -5.49 -20.77 19.65
CA LEU A 309 -6.88 -20.44 19.93
C LEU A 309 -7.36 -19.41 18.92
N GLU A 310 -8.46 -19.73 18.27
CA GLU A 310 -9.21 -18.80 17.45
C GLU A 310 -10.58 -18.56 18.10
N VAL A 311 -10.92 -17.29 18.31
CA VAL A 311 -12.17 -16.89 18.92
C VAL A 311 -12.71 -15.65 18.22
N PHE A 312 -14.03 -15.59 18.03
CA PHE A 312 -14.74 -14.52 17.37
C PHE A 312 -15.62 -13.80 18.39
N PHE A 313 -15.55 -12.48 18.40
CA PHE A 313 -16.43 -11.62 19.18
C PHE A 313 -17.44 -10.95 18.25
N THR A 314 -18.73 -11.14 18.51
CA THR A 314 -19.85 -10.55 17.76
C THR A 314 -20.64 -9.60 18.67
N GLN A 315 -20.62 -8.31 18.35
CA GLN A 315 -21.40 -7.32 19.09
C GLN A 315 -22.83 -7.26 18.52
N GLU A 316 -23.79 -7.81 19.25
CA GLU A 316 -25.18 -7.94 18.76
C GLU A 316 -26.13 -6.88 19.34
N ASP A 317 -25.87 -6.29 20.51
CA ASP A 317 -26.76 -5.32 21.15
C ASP A 317 -26.01 -4.14 21.81
N GLU A 318 -26.46 -2.91 21.55
CA GLU A 318 -25.95 -1.65 22.12
C GLU A 318 -26.66 -1.21 23.40
N SER A 319 -27.49 -2.08 23.98
CA SER A 319 -28.39 -1.72 25.09
C SER A 319 -27.75 -1.81 26.48
N GLU A 320 -26.53 -2.34 26.59
CA GLU A 320 -25.84 -2.44 27.87
C GLU A 320 -24.46 -1.76 27.86
N ASP A 321 -24.30 -0.70 28.66
CA ASP A 321 -23.06 0.05 28.95
C ASP A 321 -21.98 -0.80 29.67
N TYR A 322 -22.00 -2.13 29.56
CA TYR A 322 -21.01 -2.99 30.21
C TYR A 322 -19.80 -3.23 29.31
N LEU A 323 -18.61 -3.04 29.88
CA LEU A 323 -17.34 -3.44 29.27
C LEU A 323 -17.40 -4.96 28.94
N PRO A 324 -17.14 -5.39 27.70
CA PRO A 324 -17.17 -6.79 27.35
C PRO A 324 -16.09 -7.54 28.11
N GLN A 325 -16.50 -8.68 28.66
CA GLN A 325 -15.58 -9.57 29.36
C GLN A 325 -14.70 -10.27 28.33
N TRP A 326 -13.39 -10.29 28.60
CA TRP A 326 -12.41 -10.99 27.77
C TRP A 326 -12.32 -12.47 28.14
N PRO A 327 -12.01 -13.37 27.18
CA PRO A 327 -11.86 -14.78 27.46
C PRO A 327 -10.79 -15.05 28.52
N VAL A 328 -11.07 -16.04 29.36
CA VAL A 328 -10.23 -16.36 30.53
C VAL A 328 -9.74 -17.79 30.37
N LEU A 329 -8.43 -17.95 30.43
CA LEU A 329 -7.75 -19.22 30.47
C LEU A 329 -7.58 -19.63 31.94
N TYR A 330 -8.26 -20.70 32.34
CA TYR A 330 -8.05 -21.33 33.64
C TYR A 330 -7.08 -22.47 33.48
N PHE A 331 -6.26 -22.68 34.51
CA PHE A 331 -5.32 -23.78 34.51
C PHE A 331 -5.11 -24.33 35.91
N GLU A 332 -4.80 -25.61 35.96
CA GLU A 332 -4.40 -26.33 37.15
C GLU A 332 -3.05 -27.01 36.88
N VAL A 333 -2.18 -26.93 37.87
CA VAL A 333 -0.88 -27.60 37.89
C VAL A 333 -1.04 -28.86 38.71
N LEU A 334 -0.63 -29.97 38.12
CA LEU A 334 -0.77 -31.30 38.68
C LEU A 334 0.61 -31.94 38.75
N SER A 335 0.86 -32.75 39.77
CA SER A 335 2.07 -33.58 39.87
C SER A 335 1.71 -35.06 39.74
N LEU A 336 2.57 -35.83 39.07
CA LEU A 336 2.41 -37.29 38.94
C LEU A 336 3.62 -38.03 39.51
N ASP A 337 3.41 -38.70 40.65
CA ASP A 337 4.47 -39.50 41.29
C ASP A 337 4.70 -40.84 40.57
N PHE A 338 5.84 -41.49 40.85
CA PHE A 338 6.17 -42.84 40.37
C PHE A 338 5.10 -43.89 40.74
N TRP A 339 4.38 -43.71 41.86
CA TRP A 339 3.25 -44.56 42.26
C TRP A 339 1.93 -44.22 41.55
N GLN A 340 1.95 -43.41 40.48
CA GLN A 340 0.77 -42.97 39.72
C GLN A 340 -0.26 -42.24 40.60
N ARG A 341 0.22 -41.52 41.62
CA ARG A 341 -0.61 -40.67 42.47
C ARG A 341 -0.68 -39.29 41.82
N TYR A 342 -1.89 -38.85 41.50
CA TYR A 342 -2.17 -37.50 41.04
C TYR A 342 -2.37 -36.58 42.23
N ARG A 343 -1.92 -35.33 42.12
CA ARG A 343 -2.09 -34.28 43.13
C ARG A 343 -2.32 -32.97 42.44
N VAL A 344 -3.24 -32.17 42.97
CA VAL A 344 -3.37 -30.78 42.58
C VAL A 344 -2.32 -29.95 43.34
N GLU A 345 -1.42 -29.35 42.58
CA GLU A 345 -0.38 -28.46 43.10
C GLU A 345 -0.86 -27.02 43.16
N GLY A 346 -1.70 -26.57 42.23
CA GLY A 346 -2.32 -25.25 42.32
C GLY A 346 -3.19 -24.88 41.14
N TYR A 347 -4.11 -23.94 41.37
CA TYR A 347 -5.01 -23.34 40.39
C TYR A 347 -4.56 -21.93 40.05
N GLY A 348 -4.83 -21.52 38.81
CA GLY A 348 -4.58 -20.17 38.33
C GLY A 348 -5.55 -19.77 37.23
N SER A 349 -5.62 -18.47 36.97
CA SER A 349 -6.42 -17.91 35.89
C SER A 349 -5.68 -16.78 35.18
N LEU A 350 -5.88 -16.66 33.87
CA LEU A 350 -5.29 -15.66 32.99
C LEU A 350 -6.35 -15.07 32.09
N VAL A 351 -6.51 -13.75 32.12
CA VAL A 351 -7.34 -13.06 31.11
C VAL A 351 -6.53 -12.86 29.85
N LEU A 352 -7.08 -13.25 28.69
CA LEU A 352 -6.41 -13.02 27.41
C LEU A 352 -6.22 -11.51 27.17
N PRO A 353 -5.05 -11.07 26.69
CA PRO A 353 -4.75 -9.65 26.55
C PRO A 353 -5.56 -9.01 25.44
N ALA A 354 -6.09 -7.81 25.74
CA ALA A 354 -6.89 -7.03 24.81
C ALA A 354 -6.09 -6.31 23.74
N SER A 355 -4.76 -6.26 23.86
CA SER A 355 -3.87 -5.61 22.90
C SER A 355 -3.17 -6.65 22.01
N PRO A 356 -3.02 -6.36 20.70
CA PRO A 356 -2.25 -7.23 19.81
C PRO A 356 -0.76 -7.15 20.15
N GLY A 357 -0.03 -8.24 19.92
CA GLY A 357 1.41 -8.33 20.15
C GLY A 357 1.82 -9.52 21.02
N LEU A 358 3.08 -9.51 21.47
CA LEU A 358 3.66 -10.50 22.37
C LEU A 358 3.41 -10.08 23.83
N HIS A 359 2.86 -10.99 24.61
CA HIS A 359 2.64 -10.84 26.04
C HIS A 359 3.25 -12.01 26.80
N MET A 360 3.95 -11.70 27.88
CA MET A 360 4.49 -12.70 28.81
C MET A 360 3.85 -12.50 30.17
N PHE A 361 3.26 -13.58 30.71
CA PHE A 361 2.58 -13.57 32.00
C PHE A 361 3.20 -14.60 32.93
N THR A 362 3.54 -14.18 34.14
CA THR A 362 3.96 -15.07 35.22
C THR A 362 2.91 -15.02 36.31
N ILE A 363 2.18 -16.12 36.45
CA ILE A 363 0.94 -16.15 37.23
C ILE A 363 1.19 -16.99 38.48
N PRO A 364 1.00 -16.42 39.68
CA PRO A 364 1.05 -17.19 40.91
C PRO A 364 -0.16 -18.11 41.00
N THR A 365 0.07 -19.33 41.49
CA THR A 365 -0.99 -20.31 41.70
C THR A 365 -1.31 -20.46 43.18
N TRP A 366 -2.46 -21.05 43.48
CA TRP A 366 -2.83 -21.37 44.85
C TRP A 366 -3.61 -22.68 44.92
N ARG A 367 -3.58 -23.35 46.07
CA ARG A 367 -4.37 -24.56 46.31
C ARG A 367 -5.21 -24.44 47.58
N PRO A 368 -6.37 -25.10 47.66
CA PRO A 368 -7.12 -25.22 48.91
C PRO A 368 -6.36 -26.06 49.94
N VAL A 369 -6.42 -25.66 51.21
CA VAL A 369 -5.76 -26.37 52.32
C VAL A 369 -6.74 -26.61 53.47
N GLU A 370 -6.75 -27.84 53.96
CA GLU A 370 -7.43 -28.21 55.21
C GLU A 370 -6.45 -28.15 56.38
N LEU A 371 -6.85 -27.59 57.53
CA LEU A 371 -6.03 -27.46 58.75
C LEU A 371 -5.68 -28.78 59.47
N SER A 372 -5.98 -29.93 58.87
CA SER A 372 -5.79 -31.21 59.52
C SER A 372 -4.43 -31.78 59.13
N THR A 373 -3.60 -32.13 60.11
CA THR A 373 -2.37 -32.90 59.88
C THR A 373 -2.65 -34.22 59.17
N VAL A 374 -3.86 -34.77 59.35
CA VAL A 374 -4.33 -35.95 58.61
C VAL A 374 -4.51 -35.65 57.13
N ALA A 375 -4.91 -34.43 56.75
CA ALA A 375 -5.04 -34.03 55.35
C ALA A 375 -3.67 -33.91 54.67
N GLU A 376 -2.67 -33.36 55.36
CA GLU A 376 -1.28 -33.34 54.88
C GLU A 376 -0.71 -34.76 54.75
N MET A 377 -0.98 -35.64 55.72
CA MET A 377 -0.59 -37.05 55.61
C MET A 377 -1.32 -37.77 54.47
N ARG A 378 -2.61 -37.51 54.26
CA ARG A 378 -3.39 -38.07 53.14
C ARG A 378 -2.85 -37.60 51.80
N ARG A 379 -2.47 -36.33 51.69
CA ARG A 379 -1.73 -35.81 50.55
C ARG A 379 -0.46 -36.65 50.44
N PHE A 380 0.50 -36.56 51.34
CA PHE A 380 1.79 -37.24 51.22
C PHE A 380 1.71 -38.75 50.88
N PHE A 381 0.83 -39.52 51.55
CA PHE A 381 0.76 -40.98 51.38
C PHE A 381 -0.17 -41.47 50.26
N ILE A 382 -1.34 -40.85 50.07
CA ILE A 382 -2.38 -41.42 49.19
C ILE A 382 -2.44 -40.69 47.86
N GLY A 383 -2.04 -39.41 47.79
CA GLY A 383 -2.31 -38.59 46.60
C GLY A 383 -3.39 -37.55 46.85
N GLY A 384 -4.32 -37.83 47.77
CA GLY A 384 -5.53 -37.02 47.97
C GLY A 384 -5.23 -35.58 48.38
N SER A 385 -5.51 -34.64 47.48
CA SER A 385 -5.63 -33.22 47.76
C SER A 385 -7.10 -32.81 47.79
N PRO A 386 -7.47 -31.78 48.57
CA PRO A 386 -8.74 -31.09 48.35
C PRO A 386 -8.74 -30.51 46.92
N GLU A 387 -9.80 -30.75 46.17
CA GLU A 387 -9.95 -30.28 44.78
C GLU A 387 -11.15 -29.35 44.70
N LEU A 388 -11.10 -28.44 43.73
CA LEU A 388 -12.26 -27.61 43.40
C LEU A 388 -13.23 -28.45 42.56
N GLU A 389 -14.52 -28.43 42.91
CA GLU A 389 -15.56 -29.01 42.04
C GLU A 389 -15.65 -28.26 40.70
N ASP A 390 -15.38 -26.94 40.72
CA ASP A 390 -15.36 -26.07 39.56
C ASP A 390 -14.10 -25.20 39.59
N ILE A 391 -13.23 -25.37 38.58
CA ILE A 391 -11.97 -24.63 38.45
C ILE A 391 -12.22 -23.13 38.25
N THR A 392 -13.39 -22.71 37.74
CA THR A 392 -13.73 -21.28 37.60
C THR A 392 -13.82 -20.55 38.94
N TYR A 393 -13.92 -21.29 40.05
CA TYR A 393 -13.79 -20.77 41.42
C TYR A 393 -12.41 -20.16 41.70
N ALA A 394 -11.41 -20.42 40.86
CA ALA A 394 -10.13 -19.71 40.86
C ALA A 394 -10.28 -18.17 40.74
N ARG A 395 -11.43 -17.71 40.21
CA ARG A 395 -11.77 -16.30 40.05
C ARG A 395 -13.19 -16.01 40.53
N ILE A 396 -14.13 -15.80 39.61
CA ILE A 396 -15.54 -15.56 39.88
C ILE A 396 -16.28 -16.59 39.03
N PRO A 397 -16.91 -17.60 39.65
CA PRO A 397 -17.67 -18.60 38.91
C PRO A 397 -18.76 -17.93 38.08
N THR A 398 -18.92 -18.35 36.83
CA THR A 398 -19.97 -17.83 35.94
C THR A 398 -21.38 -18.20 36.40
N THR A 399 -21.51 -19.20 37.26
CA THR A 399 -22.74 -19.57 37.97
C THR A 399 -23.17 -18.54 39.03
N PHE A 400 -22.25 -17.67 39.47
CA PHE A 400 -22.53 -16.70 40.53
C PHE A 400 -23.26 -15.45 40.00
N LYS A 401 -24.54 -15.31 40.37
CA LYS A 401 -25.40 -14.15 40.00
C LYS A 401 -25.58 -13.13 41.13
N GLY A 402 -24.83 -13.24 42.22
CA GLY A 402 -24.95 -12.37 43.39
C GLY A 402 -24.08 -11.11 43.29
N LYS A 403 -24.32 -10.13 44.18
CA LYS A 403 -23.49 -8.90 44.27
C LYS A 403 -22.20 -9.09 45.07
N HIS A 404 -22.18 -10.03 46.02
CA HIS A 404 -21.04 -10.26 46.91
C HIS A 404 -20.74 -11.75 47.01
N LEU A 405 -19.61 -12.16 46.43
CA LEU A 405 -19.05 -13.50 46.61
C LEU A 405 -18.18 -13.48 47.86
N SER A 406 -18.59 -14.20 48.91
CA SER A 406 -17.79 -14.34 50.13
C SER A 406 -17.03 -15.66 50.08
N HIS A 407 -15.70 -15.57 50.09
CA HIS A 407 -14.80 -16.73 50.29
C HIS A 407 -14.46 -16.93 51.78
N PHE A 408 -15.24 -16.34 52.69
CA PHE A 408 -14.93 -16.40 54.12
C PHE A 408 -14.95 -17.85 54.64
N GLY A 409 -13.85 -18.26 55.27
CA GLY A 409 -13.65 -19.62 55.77
C GLY A 409 -12.94 -20.56 54.78
N PHE A 410 -12.78 -20.14 53.51
CA PHE A 410 -11.98 -20.86 52.53
C PHE A 410 -10.50 -20.56 52.75
N ARG A 411 -9.71 -21.60 53.00
CA ARG A 411 -8.28 -21.47 53.29
C ARG A 411 -7.48 -21.90 52.09
N THR A 412 -6.57 -21.04 51.67
CA THR A 412 -5.70 -21.28 50.53
C THR A 412 -4.25 -21.12 50.93
N GLU A 413 -3.39 -21.84 50.22
CA GLU A 413 -1.95 -21.66 50.28
C GLU A 413 -1.48 -21.25 48.88
N THR A 414 -0.65 -20.20 48.81
CA THR A 414 -0.01 -19.79 47.57
C THR A 414 1.07 -20.80 47.22
N THR A 415 0.96 -21.35 46.02
CA THR A 415 1.89 -22.30 45.44
C THR A 415 2.67 -21.63 44.31
N GLY A 416 3.55 -22.38 43.65
CA GLY A 416 4.46 -21.88 42.62
C GLY A 416 3.82 -21.04 41.50
N ASN A 417 4.66 -20.63 40.55
CA ASN A 417 4.24 -19.76 39.45
C ASN A 417 4.28 -20.50 38.12
N VAL A 418 3.34 -20.19 37.22
CA VAL A 418 3.35 -20.65 35.83
C VAL A 418 3.57 -19.49 34.89
N THR A 419 4.47 -19.67 33.92
CA THR A 419 4.78 -18.68 32.91
C THR A 419 4.14 -19.04 31.57
N PHE A 420 3.31 -18.14 31.06
CA PHE A 420 2.68 -18.21 29.75
C PHE A 420 3.28 -17.15 28.81
N ARG A 421 3.42 -17.52 27.54
CA ARG A 421 3.75 -16.59 26.45
C ARG A 421 2.64 -16.63 25.42
N LEU A 422 2.02 -15.48 25.16
CA LEU A 422 0.89 -15.35 24.25
C LEU A 422 1.26 -14.38 23.12
N TYR A 423 1.05 -14.81 21.89
CA TYR A 423 1.09 -13.96 20.70
C TYR A 423 -0.35 -13.72 20.24
N CYS A 424 -0.80 -12.48 20.40
CA CYS A 424 -2.18 -12.10 20.12
C CYS A 424 -2.27 -11.31 18.82
N LEU A 425 -3.06 -11.82 17.89
CA LEU A 425 -3.36 -11.25 16.60
C LEU A 425 -4.84 -10.88 16.58
N GLN A 426 -5.15 -9.70 16.09
CA GLN A 426 -6.51 -9.19 15.99
C GLN A 426 -6.82 -8.87 14.53
N GLN A 427 -7.90 -9.45 14.02
CA GLN A 427 -8.38 -9.20 12.67
C GLN A 427 -9.82 -8.69 12.74
N SER A 428 -10.05 -7.51 12.15
CA SER A 428 -11.38 -6.95 11.96
C SER A 428 -11.37 -6.01 10.76
N LYS A 429 -12.48 -5.97 10.01
CA LYS A 429 -12.68 -5.00 8.91
C LYS A 429 -12.63 -3.54 9.39
N ALA A 430 -13.05 -3.31 10.64
CA ALA A 430 -12.96 -2.01 11.31
C ALA A 430 -11.55 -1.38 11.25
N PHE A 431 -10.50 -2.20 11.35
CA PHE A 431 -9.12 -1.70 11.35
C PHE A 431 -8.67 -1.16 9.99
N LEU A 432 -9.22 -1.67 8.89
CA LEU A 432 -8.91 -1.18 7.54
C LEU A 432 -9.47 0.23 7.33
N GLU A 433 -10.71 0.47 7.77
CA GLU A 433 -11.41 1.74 7.62
C GLU A 433 -10.76 2.86 8.43
N THR A 434 -10.25 2.54 9.63
CA THR A 434 -9.59 3.54 10.50
C THR A 434 -8.19 3.91 10.02
N SER A 435 -7.49 3.04 9.28
CA SER A 435 -6.14 3.37 8.76
C SER A 435 -6.13 4.56 7.78
N ALA A 436 -7.28 4.87 7.17
CA ALA A 436 -7.48 6.06 6.35
C ALA A 436 -7.56 7.36 7.19
N LEU A 437 -7.93 7.25 8.47
CA LEU A 437 -8.06 8.36 9.42
C LEU A 437 -6.92 8.23 10.44
N ARG A 438 -5.82 8.98 10.23
CA ARG A 438 -4.61 8.97 11.08
C ARG A 438 -4.87 9.46 12.53
N HIS A 439 -5.67 8.75 13.32
CA HIS A 439 -5.84 8.98 14.74
C HIS A 439 -5.10 7.91 15.56
N ARG A 440 -4.36 8.36 16.58
CA ARG A 440 -3.58 7.53 17.49
C ARG A 440 -4.54 6.87 18.50
N MET A 441 -4.71 5.55 18.44
CA MET A 441 -5.69 4.82 19.25
C MET A 441 -5.05 4.07 20.44
N GLN A 442 -5.71 4.09 21.60
CA GLN A 442 -5.19 3.58 22.88
C GLN A 442 -5.83 2.27 23.39
N SER A 443 -7.01 1.83 22.92
CA SER A 443 -7.63 0.57 23.39
C SER A 443 -8.37 -0.19 22.27
N ALA A 444 -8.52 -1.52 22.39
CA ALA A 444 -9.29 -2.35 21.45
C ALA A 444 -10.81 -2.21 21.61
N LEU A 445 -11.26 -1.67 22.75
CA LEU A 445 -12.68 -1.49 23.04
C LEU A 445 -13.24 -0.19 22.46
N ASP A 446 -12.44 0.88 22.43
CA ASP A 446 -12.76 2.09 21.64
C ASP A 446 -12.90 1.78 20.14
N ARG A 447 -12.30 0.68 19.67
CA ARG A 447 -12.38 0.21 18.28
C ARG A 447 -13.64 -0.59 17.98
N LEU A 448 -14.47 -0.91 18.97
CA LEU A 448 -15.73 -1.65 18.78
C LEU A 448 -16.94 -0.78 19.17
N GLY A 449 -16.84 -0.03 20.27
CA GLY A 449 -17.93 0.83 20.79
C GLY A 449 -18.23 2.12 20.00
N GLY A 450 -17.41 2.50 19.01
CA GLY A 450 -17.64 3.68 18.17
C GLY A 450 -18.39 3.42 16.86
N TYR A 451 -18.75 2.17 16.56
CA TYR A 451 -19.03 1.73 15.18
C TYR A 451 -20.50 1.77 14.73
N SER A 452 -21.53 1.69 15.59
CA SER A 452 -22.92 1.54 15.06
C SER A 452 -23.44 2.77 14.31
N GLN A 453 -23.17 3.99 14.81
CA GLN A 453 -23.63 5.23 14.16
C GLN A 453 -22.87 5.50 12.85
N GLN A 454 -21.59 5.16 12.78
CA GLN A 454 -20.79 5.36 11.57
C GLN A 454 -21.04 4.25 10.53
N ASN A 455 -21.22 3.01 10.96
CA ASN A 455 -21.45 1.88 10.06
C ASN A 455 -22.88 1.87 9.49
N SER A 456 -23.89 2.32 10.25
CA SER A 456 -25.23 2.57 9.69
C SER A 456 -25.22 3.68 8.66
N VAL A 457 -24.53 4.80 8.93
CA VAL A 457 -24.38 5.91 7.97
C VAL A 457 -23.55 5.48 6.77
N TYR A 458 -22.50 4.68 6.94
CA TYR A 458 -21.64 4.20 5.86
C TYR A 458 -22.33 3.15 5.00
N ASN A 459 -23.03 2.18 5.60
CA ASN A 459 -23.85 1.21 4.85
C ASN A 459 -24.98 1.91 4.09
N VAL A 460 -25.58 2.95 4.66
CA VAL A 460 -26.56 3.80 3.96
C VAL A 460 -25.89 4.60 2.84
N LEU A 461 -24.70 5.17 3.05
CA LEU A 461 -23.94 5.88 2.02
C LEU A 461 -23.49 4.96 0.89
N GLU A 462 -23.04 3.74 1.19
CA GLU A 462 -22.62 2.75 0.22
C GLU A 462 -23.84 2.20 -0.56
N ALA A 463 -24.96 1.94 0.13
CA ALA A 463 -26.21 1.58 -0.51
C ALA A 463 -26.74 2.73 -1.40
N PHE A 464 -26.62 3.98 -0.94
CA PHE A 464 -26.98 5.16 -1.71
C PHE A 464 -26.07 5.36 -2.92
N GLN A 465 -24.76 5.14 -2.78
CA GLN A 465 -23.80 5.21 -3.88
C GLN A 465 -24.04 4.09 -4.90
N ARG A 466 -24.29 2.85 -4.47
CA ARG A 466 -24.69 1.75 -5.38
C ARG A 466 -26.02 2.04 -6.06
N ALA A 467 -27.01 2.55 -5.33
CA ALA A 467 -28.30 2.91 -5.91
C ALA A 467 -28.16 4.05 -6.92
N ARG A 468 -27.33 5.06 -6.62
CA ARG A 468 -27.02 6.17 -7.52
C ARG A 468 -26.27 5.71 -8.76
N HIS A 469 -25.31 4.81 -8.63
CA HIS A 469 -24.58 4.24 -9.77
C HIS A 469 -25.52 3.45 -10.67
N ARG A 470 -26.38 2.60 -10.10
CA ARG A 470 -27.43 1.88 -10.85
C ARG A 470 -28.42 2.82 -11.52
N MET A 471 -28.78 3.93 -10.86
CA MET A 471 -29.66 4.94 -11.44
C MET A 471 -28.99 5.70 -12.59
N GLN A 472 -27.68 5.98 -12.49
CA GLN A 472 -26.91 6.61 -13.57
C GLN A 472 -26.75 5.66 -14.77
N GLU A 473 -26.39 4.40 -14.53
CA GLU A 473 -26.34 3.35 -15.57
C GLU A 473 -27.71 3.15 -16.23
N ALA A 474 -28.80 3.12 -15.45
CA ALA A 474 -30.16 3.03 -15.98
C ALA A 474 -30.53 4.27 -16.82
N ARG A 475 -30.09 5.47 -16.41
CA ARG A 475 -30.31 6.72 -17.12
C ARG A 475 -29.53 6.78 -18.45
N GLU A 476 -28.32 6.26 -18.49
CA GLU A 476 -27.51 6.16 -19.70
C GLU A 476 -28.03 5.07 -20.66
N SER A 477 -28.66 4.02 -20.13
CA SER A 477 -29.29 2.95 -20.92
C SER A 477 -30.67 3.30 -21.51
N LEU A 478 -31.26 4.45 -21.13
CA LEU A 478 -32.55 4.90 -21.63
C LEU A 478 -32.38 5.57 -23.01
N PRO A 479 -33.17 5.20 -24.03
CA PRO A 479 -33.11 5.85 -25.34
C PRO A 479 -33.49 7.34 -25.25
N GLN A 480 -32.71 8.18 -25.94
CA GLN A 480 -32.83 9.66 -25.89
C GLN A 480 -34.22 10.21 -26.29
N ASP A 481 -35.03 9.41 -26.99
CA ASP A 481 -36.39 9.78 -27.43
C ASP A 481 -37.38 10.04 -26.28
N LEU A 482 -37.11 9.51 -25.07
CA LEU A 482 -37.96 9.73 -23.89
C LEU A 482 -37.54 10.93 -23.03
N LEU A 483 -36.34 11.48 -23.23
CA LEU A 483 -35.84 12.63 -22.48
C LEU A 483 -36.27 13.97 -23.11
N SER A 484 -36.52 14.00 -24.42
CA SER A 484 -36.91 15.20 -25.17
C SER A 484 -38.39 15.60 -25.01
N THR A 485 -39.25 14.69 -24.55
CA THR A 485 -40.70 14.92 -24.42
C THR A 485 -41.10 15.70 -23.16
N SER A 486 -40.18 15.96 -22.22
CA SER A 486 -40.47 16.65 -20.96
C SER A 486 -40.07 18.13 -20.93
N ALA A 487 -39.44 18.66 -21.99
CA ALA A 487 -38.97 20.06 -22.06
C ALA A 487 -39.87 20.99 -22.89
N SER A 488 -40.98 20.51 -23.47
CA SER A 488 -41.88 21.30 -24.32
C SER A 488 -43.25 21.56 -23.68
N SER A 489 -43.27 21.92 -22.40
CA SER A 489 -44.47 22.48 -21.76
C SER A 489 -44.12 23.39 -20.58
N VAL A 490 -43.60 24.58 -20.88
CA VAL A 490 -43.93 25.84 -20.17
C VAL A 490 -43.92 26.96 -21.20
#